data_AF-A0A351J500-F1
#
_entry.id   AF-A0A351J500-F1
#
_cell.length_a   1.000
_cell.length_b   1.000
_cell.length_c   1.000
_cell.angle_alpha   90.00
_cell.angle_beta   90.00
_cell.angle_gamma   90.00
#
_symmetry.space_group_name_H-M   'P 1'
#
loop_
_entity.id
_entity.type
_entity.pdbx_description
1 polymer ?
#
loop_
_entity_poly.entity_id
_entity_poly.type
_entity_poly.pdbx_seq_one_letter_code
_entity_poly.pdbx_strand_id
1 'polypeptide(L)'
;MKKTALFTLLLFLSALTAIPINTFSDTGEKRNYILWDAAITDYIKQDLWQASLAYDAGHSLMVPMHAAFSLNEQAWQLQFADLFRRFTKNMKNYAIAENERLSKLHFLYLGSCYLNLSAGTQNSALSDFRESLYRLLIENVTDLWLFKPAWQWGRKAFGGGMKERIDWKLGSNIPWKKYYKAFIDEELFLFAIAGELSYYQTNATCPANEKKLANEIRQYAYKVFRKAVVLQKGGEWLFQPGVWSDHPDFLYAGHSRKAPGLKASRIKVIAEDVSHSHRLPLWLKSIEKAFPSGSEQNQYFAALLSGLDKQFFEKVVVKPTNAFPSYRTTNYMDGWNGIYRYDYGSLRSNYGYGPFELSGTITLGWWSFLGSEKSSAMYKALAAAFPLRKDVMALYAYPQKNWTNSQCNLRELIVRLASKL
;
A
#
# COMPACT_ATOMS: atom_id res chain seq x y z
N MET A 1 7.94 -41.25 71.73
CA MET A 1 7.27 -40.69 72.92
C MET A 1 7.22 -39.17 72.80
N LYS A 2 6.00 -38.60 72.90
CA LYS A 2 5.58 -37.21 73.26
C LYS A 2 6.26 -36.03 72.53
N LYS A 3 5.65 -35.41 71.50
CA LYS A 3 4.59 -34.36 71.49
C LYS A 3 4.92 -33.11 72.33
N THR A 4 5.09 -31.94 71.69
CA THR A 4 4.14 -30.80 71.70
C THR A 4 4.51 -29.71 70.69
N ALA A 5 3.50 -29.03 70.16
CA ALA A 5 3.51 -28.01 69.12
C ALA A 5 3.14 -26.64 69.68
N LEU A 6 3.47 -25.53 69.00
CA LEU A 6 2.52 -24.46 68.69
C LEU A 6 3.05 -23.46 67.63
N PHE A 7 2.12 -23.08 66.74
CA PHE A 7 2.16 -22.10 65.65
C PHE A 7 2.29 -20.64 66.12
N THR A 8 2.88 -19.76 65.31
CA THR A 8 2.23 -18.50 64.88
C THR A 8 2.76 -18.03 63.51
N LEU A 9 1.83 -17.53 62.70
CA LEU A 9 1.92 -17.09 61.30
C LEU A 9 1.97 -15.54 61.24
N LEU A 10 2.78 -14.95 60.35
CA LEU A 10 2.65 -13.58 59.78
C LEU A 10 3.77 -13.39 58.72
N LEU A 11 3.53 -13.66 57.43
CA LEU A 11 3.01 -12.75 56.40
C LEU A 11 3.80 -11.44 56.17
N PHE A 12 4.40 -11.38 54.98
CA PHE A 12 4.40 -10.28 53.99
C PHE A 12 5.68 -9.51 53.63
N LEU A 13 5.86 -9.45 52.30
CA LEU A 13 6.48 -8.43 51.45
C LEU A 13 7.99 -8.47 51.22
N SER A 14 8.35 -9.29 50.23
CA SER A 14 9.45 -9.06 49.30
C SER A 14 9.34 -7.65 48.68
N ALA A 15 10.40 -6.87 48.88
CA ALA A 15 10.61 -5.60 48.22
C ALA A 15 10.79 -5.84 46.71
N LEU A 16 9.71 -5.65 45.95
CA LEU A 16 9.77 -5.36 44.53
C LEU A 16 10.41 -3.97 44.37
N THR A 17 11.66 -3.95 43.92
CA THR A 17 12.27 -2.74 43.37
C THR A 17 11.43 -2.26 42.20
N ALA A 18 10.64 -1.21 42.44
CA ALA A 18 9.90 -0.51 41.42
C ALA A 18 10.88 0.04 40.39
N ILE A 19 10.90 -0.58 39.20
CA ILE A 19 11.46 0.04 38.01
C ILE A 19 10.65 1.32 37.78
N PRO A 20 11.27 2.49 37.65
CA PRO A 20 10.54 3.71 37.38
C PRO A 20 9.84 3.54 36.02
N ILE A 21 8.51 3.48 36.07
CA ILE A 21 7.65 3.59 34.90
C ILE A 21 7.96 4.96 34.32
N ASN A 22 8.67 4.98 33.19
CA ASN A 22 8.80 6.16 32.36
C ASN A 22 7.40 6.73 32.17
N THR A 23 7.18 7.94 32.67
CA THR A 23 5.99 8.73 32.38
C THR A 23 5.96 8.92 30.87
N PHE A 24 5.14 8.10 30.21
CA PHE A 24 4.80 8.22 28.81
C PHE A 24 4.42 9.67 28.50
N SER A 25 4.77 10.16 27.29
CA SER A 25 4.18 11.40 26.78
C SER A 25 2.68 11.14 26.53
N ASP A 26 1.90 11.31 27.58
CA ASP A 26 0.67 10.55 27.85
C ASP A 26 -0.50 10.89 26.91
N THR A 27 -0.49 12.07 26.27
CA THR A 27 -1.65 12.52 25.47
C THR A 27 -1.64 12.02 24.02
N GLY A 28 -0.46 11.95 23.41
CA GLY A 28 -0.30 11.57 22.00
C GLY A 28 -0.66 10.11 21.75
N GLU A 29 -0.17 9.23 22.62
CA GLU A 29 -0.39 7.79 22.50
C GLU A 29 -1.82 7.39 22.87
N LYS A 30 -2.39 7.95 23.94
CA LYS A 30 -3.80 7.76 24.29
C LYS A 30 -4.74 8.04 23.11
N ARG A 31 -4.49 9.12 22.35
CA ARG A 31 -5.29 9.44 21.17
C ARG A 31 -5.17 8.38 20.05
N ASN A 32 -4.03 7.71 19.90
CA ASN A 32 -3.90 6.64 18.90
C ASN A 32 -4.79 5.44 19.26
N TYR A 33 -4.83 5.05 20.53
CA TYR A 33 -5.72 3.97 20.98
C TYR A 33 -7.21 4.32 20.84
N ILE A 34 -7.60 5.56 21.16
CA ILE A 34 -8.99 6.03 20.97
C ILE A 34 -9.38 5.96 19.49
N LEU A 35 -8.52 6.44 18.60
CA LEU A 35 -8.76 6.41 17.16
C LEU A 35 -8.74 4.98 16.61
N TRP A 36 -7.85 4.12 17.11
CA TRP A 36 -7.80 2.70 16.78
C TRP A 36 -9.11 2.02 17.11
N ASP A 37 -9.62 2.25 18.32
CA ASP A 37 -10.87 1.65 18.76
C ASP A 37 -12.05 2.10 17.91
N ALA A 38 -12.10 3.41 17.62
CA ALA A 38 -13.17 4.00 16.82
C ALA A 38 -13.15 3.63 15.33
N ALA A 39 -12.00 3.21 14.78
CA ALA A 39 -11.83 3.02 13.33
C ALA A 39 -11.44 1.60 12.90
N ILE A 40 -10.70 0.86 13.72
CA ILE A 40 -10.09 -0.43 13.36
C ILE A 40 -10.72 -1.60 14.10
N THR A 41 -10.95 -1.48 15.42
CA THR A 41 -11.34 -2.62 16.28
C THR A 41 -12.51 -3.43 15.72
N ASP A 42 -13.58 -2.77 15.27
CA ASP A 42 -14.74 -3.49 14.70
C ASP A 42 -14.63 -3.75 13.20
N TYR A 43 -13.91 -2.89 12.48
CA TYR A 43 -13.68 -3.08 11.04
C TYR A 43 -12.87 -4.35 10.76
N ILE A 44 -11.79 -4.58 11.51
CA ILE A 44 -10.87 -5.71 11.30
C ILE A 44 -11.48 -7.07 11.63
N LYS A 45 -12.55 -7.11 12.44
CA LYS A 45 -13.30 -8.34 12.77
C LYS A 45 -14.16 -8.85 11.60
N GLN A 46 -14.41 -8.03 10.58
CA GLN A 46 -15.17 -8.43 9.40
C GLN A 46 -14.36 -9.39 8.51
N ASP A 47 -15.03 -10.02 7.55
CA ASP A 47 -14.41 -10.87 6.54
C ASP A 47 -13.85 -10.02 5.39
N LEU A 48 -12.77 -9.30 5.68
CA LEU A 48 -12.22 -8.28 4.80
C LEU A 48 -11.65 -8.81 3.47
N TRP A 49 -11.55 -10.13 3.30
CA TRP A 49 -11.16 -10.77 2.04
C TRP A 49 -12.30 -10.82 1.00
N GLN A 50 -13.52 -10.40 1.35
CA GLN A 50 -14.62 -10.28 0.39
C GLN A 50 -14.37 -9.15 -0.61
N ALA A 51 -14.75 -9.33 -1.88
CA ALA A 51 -14.36 -8.41 -2.97
C ALA A 51 -14.80 -6.94 -2.74
N SER A 52 -15.94 -6.73 -2.08
CA SER A 52 -16.47 -5.40 -1.73
C SER A 52 -15.65 -4.68 -0.65
N LEU A 53 -14.86 -5.39 0.15
CA LEU A 53 -14.09 -4.85 1.29
C LEU A 53 -12.58 -4.93 1.06
N ALA A 54 -12.11 -5.89 0.25
CA ALA A 54 -10.70 -6.21 0.08
C ALA A 54 -9.83 -5.03 -0.39
N TYR A 55 -10.38 -4.20 -1.29
CA TYR A 55 -9.67 -3.03 -1.79
C TYR A 55 -9.43 -1.99 -0.69
N ASP A 56 -10.47 -1.65 0.06
CA ASP A 56 -10.39 -0.66 1.14
C ASP A 56 -9.58 -1.18 2.34
N ALA A 57 -9.70 -2.47 2.65
CA ALA A 57 -8.94 -3.12 3.70
C ALA A 57 -7.44 -3.06 3.40
N GLY A 58 -7.06 -3.43 2.18
CA GLY A 58 -5.67 -3.40 1.77
C GLY A 58 -5.08 -1.98 1.78
N HIS A 59 -5.85 -0.95 1.43
CA HIS A 59 -5.41 0.45 1.53
C HIS A 59 -5.27 0.92 2.98
N SER A 60 -6.33 0.72 3.76
CA SER A 60 -6.54 1.38 5.05
C SER A 60 -5.78 0.70 6.17
N LEU A 61 -5.51 -0.60 6.06
CA LEU A 61 -4.86 -1.38 7.10
C LEU A 61 -3.35 -1.54 6.91
N MET A 62 -2.79 -1.17 5.75
CA MET A 62 -1.36 -1.35 5.49
C MET A 62 -0.47 -0.58 6.49
N VAL A 63 -0.69 0.73 6.63
CA VAL A 63 0.06 1.55 7.58
C VAL A 63 -0.22 1.13 9.03
N PRO A 64 -1.49 0.95 9.47
CA PRO A 64 -1.79 0.43 10.81
C PRO A 64 -1.09 -0.89 11.14
N MET A 65 -1.02 -1.83 10.19
CA MET A 65 -0.32 -3.09 10.38
C MET A 65 1.17 -2.88 10.59
N HIS A 66 1.84 -2.15 9.70
CA HIS A 66 3.26 -1.86 9.85
C HIS A 66 3.57 -1.14 11.17
N ALA A 67 2.72 -0.19 11.58
CA ALA A 67 2.89 0.52 12.85
C ALA A 67 2.68 -0.39 14.06
N ALA A 68 1.70 -1.30 14.03
CA ALA A 68 1.49 -2.26 15.13
C ALA A 68 2.74 -3.12 15.40
N PHE A 69 3.44 -3.55 14.35
CA PHE A 69 4.70 -4.28 14.50
C PHE A 69 5.87 -3.37 14.88
N SER A 70 6.02 -2.21 14.23
CA SER A 70 7.13 -1.28 14.50
C SER A 70 7.10 -0.69 15.92
N LEU A 71 5.89 -0.49 16.48
CA LEU A 71 5.68 0.02 17.84
C LEU A 71 5.58 -1.09 18.89
N ASN A 72 5.67 -2.36 18.47
CA ASN A 72 5.50 -3.53 19.32
C ASN A 72 4.16 -3.56 20.09
N GLU A 73 3.08 -3.12 19.45
CA GLU A 73 1.74 -3.02 20.02
C GLU A 73 1.02 -4.37 19.97
N GLN A 74 1.23 -5.20 21.00
CA GLN A 74 0.77 -6.60 21.02
C GLN A 74 -0.74 -6.76 20.77
N ALA A 75 -1.57 -5.89 21.37
CA ALA A 75 -3.02 -5.96 21.19
C ALA A 75 -3.44 -5.72 19.73
N TRP A 76 -2.76 -4.80 19.04
CA TRP A 76 -3.03 -4.51 17.63
C TRP A 76 -2.52 -5.63 16.72
N GLN A 77 -1.33 -6.18 17.01
CA GLN A 77 -0.79 -7.34 16.29
C GLN A 77 -1.74 -8.55 16.38
N LEU A 78 -2.34 -8.80 17.55
CA LEU A 78 -3.29 -9.89 17.75
C LEU A 78 -4.59 -9.71 16.94
N GLN A 79 -5.04 -8.48 16.68
CA GLN A 79 -6.21 -8.24 15.82
C GLN A 79 -5.90 -8.61 14.35
N PHE A 80 -4.70 -8.31 13.86
CA PHE A 80 -4.26 -8.78 12.54
C PHE A 80 -4.09 -10.30 12.50
N ALA A 81 -3.54 -10.89 13.57
CA ALA A 81 -3.42 -12.33 13.67
C ALA A 81 -4.79 -13.02 13.59
N ASP A 82 -5.82 -12.48 14.27
CA ASP A 82 -7.19 -12.98 14.15
C ASP A 82 -7.72 -12.88 12.71
N LEU A 83 -7.56 -11.74 12.05
CA LEU A 83 -7.98 -11.55 10.65
C LEU A 83 -7.40 -12.63 9.72
N PHE A 84 -6.09 -12.85 9.79
CA PHE A 84 -5.45 -13.83 8.91
C PHE A 84 -5.66 -15.28 9.34
N ARG A 85 -5.86 -15.55 10.64
CA ARG A 85 -6.30 -16.86 11.12
C ARG A 85 -7.70 -17.22 10.60
N ARG A 86 -8.66 -16.29 10.65
CA ARG A 86 -10.00 -16.49 10.08
C ARG A 86 -9.94 -16.68 8.57
N PHE A 87 -9.15 -15.86 7.88
CA PHE A 87 -8.97 -15.96 6.44
C PHE A 87 -8.46 -17.35 6.02
N THR A 88 -7.37 -17.82 6.62
CA THR A 88 -6.77 -19.12 6.30
C THR A 88 -7.68 -20.31 6.67
N LYS A 89 -8.45 -20.20 7.76
CA LYS A 89 -9.43 -21.22 8.16
C LYS A 89 -10.60 -21.34 7.18
N ASN A 90 -11.10 -20.21 6.68
CA ASN A 90 -12.34 -20.15 5.90
C ASN A 90 -12.10 -20.27 4.38
N MET A 91 -10.92 -19.92 3.88
CA MET A 91 -10.67 -19.77 2.44
C MET A 91 -9.62 -20.74 1.89
N LYS A 92 -9.85 -22.04 2.04
CA LYS A 92 -8.97 -23.07 1.42
C LYS A 92 -8.85 -22.95 -0.10
N ASN A 93 -9.90 -22.46 -0.77
CA ASN A 93 -9.94 -22.23 -2.22
C ASN A 93 -10.36 -20.78 -2.49
N TYR A 94 -9.47 -19.82 -2.22
CA TYR A 94 -9.75 -18.39 -2.41
C TYR A 94 -9.88 -18.05 -3.91
N ALA A 95 -11.10 -18.13 -4.44
CA ALA A 95 -11.36 -17.86 -5.85
C ALA A 95 -11.29 -16.35 -6.16
N ILE A 96 -10.55 -15.98 -7.21
CA ILE A 96 -10.46 -14.60 -7.69
C ILE A 96 -11.15 -14.48 -9.06
N ALA A 97 -12.33 -13.86 -9.11
CA ALA A 97 -12.97 -13.53 -10.38
C ALA A 97 -12.21 -12.39 -11.09
N GLU A 98 -12.35 -12.31 -12.42
CA GLU A 98 -11.61 -11.32 -13.23
C GLU A 98 -11.90 -9.87 -12.78
N ASN A 99 -13.17 -9.54 -12.54
CA ASN A 99 -13.62 -8.22 -12.10
C ASN A 99 -13.29 -7.89 -10.64
N GLU A 100 -12.80 -8.86 -9.86
CA GLU A 100 -12.42 -8.69 -8.45
C GLU A 100 -10.91 -8.69 -8.23
N ARG A 101 -10.14 -8.96 -9.30
CA ARG A 101 -8.71 -9.30 -9.20
C ARG A 101 -7.91 -8.20 -8.50
N LEU A 102 -8.12 -6.95 -8.87
CA LEU A 102 -7.43 -5.83 -8.24
C LEU A 102 -7.70 -5.75 -6.73
N SER A 103 -8.97 -5.80 -6.33
CA SER A 103 -9.37 -5.75 -4.91
C SER A 103 -8.77 -6.89 -4.12
N LYS A 104 -8.83 -8.11 -4.65
CA LYS A 104 -8.31 -9.30 -3.98
C LYS A 104 -6.78 -9.31 -3.92
N LEU A 105 -6.09 -8.91 -4.98
CA LEU A 105 -4.63 -8.74 -4.97
C LEU A 105 -4.20 -7.74 -3.90
N HIS A 106 -4.95 -6.66 -3.70
CA HIS A 106 -4.65 -5.68 -2.67
C HIS A 106 -4.71 -6.28 -1.26
N PHE A 107 -5.70 -7.13 -0.98
CA PHE A 107 -5.81 -7.85 0.29
C PHE A 107 -4.75 -8.93 0.44
N LEU A 108 -4.45 -9.69 -0.62
CA LEU A 108 -3.38 -10.68 -0.59
C LEU A 108 -2.01 -10.02 -0.33
N TYR A 109 -1.79 -8.81 -0.83
CA TYR A 109 -0.58 -8.05 -0.53
C TYR A 109 -0.47 -7.61 0.95
N LEU A 110 -1.60 -7.23 1.56
CA LEU A 110 -1.64 -7.01 3.02
C LEU A 110 -1.25 -8.30 3.76
N GLY A 111 -1.79 -9.45 3.35
CA GLY A 111 -1.45 -10.76 3.91
C GLY A 111 0.01 -11.16 3.73
N SER A 112 0.62 -10.88 2.58
CA SER A 112 2.03 -11.19 2.34
C SER A 112 2.96 -10.31 3.17
N CYS A 113 2.61 -9.04 3.40
CA CYS A 113 3.36 -8.16 4.30
C CYS A 113 3.22 -8.64 5.76
N TYR A 114 2.01 -9.00 6.20
CA TYR A 114 1.79 -9.59 7.53
C TYR A 114 2.63 -10.85 7.74
N LEU A 115 2.70 -11.73 6.74
CA LEU A 115 3.46 -12.98 6.80
C LEU A 115 4.91 -12.72 7.22
N ASN A 116 5.56 -11.71 6.63
CA ASN A 116 6.94 -11.36 6.97
C ASN A 116 7.07 -10.58 8.28
N LEU A 117 6.15 -9.67 8.59
CA LEU A 117 6.16 -8.94 9.86
C LEU A 117 5.99 -9.89 11.06
N SER A 118 5.08 -10.86 10.93
CA SER A 118 4.86 -11.91 11.93
C SER A 118 5.93 -13.00 11.92
N ALA A 119 6.78 -13.08 10.89
CA ALA A 119 7.79 -14.12 10.76
C ALA A 119 8.85 -14.06 11.88
N GLY A 120 9.24 -12.84 12.26
CA GLY A 120 10.30 -12.56 13.23
C GLY A 120 9.87 -12.60 14.70
N THR A 121 8.59 -12.86 15.00
CA THR A 121 8.11 -12.88 16.40
C THR A 121 8.22 -14.27 17.02
N GLN A 122 8.47 -14.32 18.33
CA GLN A 122 8.38 -15.55 19.14
C GLN A 122 6.97 -15.83 19.66
N ASN A 123 6.01 -14.93 19.45
CA ASN A 123 4.64 -15.10 19.90
C ASN A 123 3.88 -16.03 18.95
N SER A 124 3.66 -17.27 19.38
CA SER A 124 2.97 -18.30 18.60
C SER A 124 1.56 -17.89 18.17
N ALA A 125 0.87 -17.05 18.96
CA ALA A 125 -0.46 -16.55 18.60
C ALA A 125 -0.45 -15.62 17.37
N LEU A 126 0.72 -15.14 16.93
CA LEU A 126 0.86 -14.37 15.70
C LEU A 126 1.23 -15.24 14.49
N SER A 127 1.62 -16.50 14.70
CA SER A 127 2.30 -17.30 13.68
C SER A 127 1.87 -18.76 13.56
N ASP A 128 0.96 -19.26 14.39
CA ASP A 128 0.46 -20.65 14.34
C ASP A 128 -0.19 -21.03 13.01
N PHE A 129 -0.75 -20.07 12.27
CA PHE A 129 -1.36 -20.27 10.93
C PHE A 129 -0.45 -19.85 9.76
N ARG A 130 0.81 -19.51 10.03
CA ARG A 130 1.75 -18.93 9.05
C ARG A 130 1.93 -19.79 7.81
N GLU A 131 2.09 -21.10 7.98
CA GLU A 131 2.24 -22.05 6.87
C GLU A 131 0.97 -22.09 5.99
N SER A 132 -0.22 -22.07 6.60
CA SER A 132 -1.48 -22.01 5.87
C SER A 132 -1.64 -20.70 5.11
N LEU A 133 -1.24 -19.57 5.69
CA LEU A 133 -1.25 -18.28 5.01
C LEU A 133 -0.29 -18.26 3.82
N TYR A 134 0.94 -18.74 4.01
CA TYR A 134 1.92 -18.86 2.95
C TYR A 134 1.40 -19.71 1.78
N ARG A 135 0.84 -20.91 2.06
CA ARG A 135 0.28 -21.80 1.04
C ARG A 135 -0.84 -21.14 0.24
N LEU A 136 -1.79 -20.51 0.93
CA LEU A 136 -2.89 -19.79 0.27
C LEU A 136 -2.34 -18.71 -0.67
N LEU A 137 -1.37 -17.92 -0.20
CA LEU A 137 -0.77 -16.84 -0.99
C LEU A 137 -0.03 -17.37 -2.22
N ILE A 138 0.84 -18.37 -2.07
CA ILE A 138 1.63 -18.90 -3.19
C ILE A 138 0.75 -19.64 -4.19
N GLU A 139 -0.30 -20.35 -3.76
CA GLU A 139 -1.28 -20.98 -4.65
C GLU A 139 -2.01 -19.94 -5.51
N ASN A 140 -2.49 -18.85 -4.90
CA ASN A 140 -3.15 -17.76 -5.63
C ASN A 140 -2.20 -17.05 -6.61
N VAL A 141 -0.94 -16.82 -6.21
CA VAL A 141 0.09 -16.26 -7.09
C VAL A 141 0.37 -17.18 -8.26
N THR A 142 0.50 -18.49 -8.01
CA THR A 142 0.70 -19.52 -9.04
C THR A 142 -0.43 -19.51 -10.05
N ASP A 143 -1.66 -19.53 -9.56
CA ASP A 143 -2.86 -19.58 -10.38
C ASP A 143 -3.02 -18.33 -11.25
N LEU A 144 -2.84 -17.14 -10.68
CA LEU A 144 -2.84 -15.89 -11.44
C LEU A 144 -1.70 -15.79 -12.46
N TRP A 145 -0.52 -16.31 -12.12
CA TRP A 145 0.65 -16.25 -12.99
C TRP A 145 0.51 -17.15 -14.21
N LEU A 146 0.05 -18.39 -14.02
CA LEU A 146 0.14 -19.46 -15.03
C LEU A 146 -1.20 -19.85 -15.67
N PHE A 147 -2.32 -19.75 -14.95
CA PHE A 147 -3.54 -20.49 -15.31
C PHE A 147 -4.78 -19.60 -15.48
N LYS A 148 -5.00 -18.62 -14.60
CA LYS A 148 -6.19 -17.75 -14.69
C LYS A 148 -6.09 -16.80 -15.88
N PRO A 149 -7.09 -16.78 -16.79
CA PRO A 149 -7.06 -15.89 -17.94
C PRO A 149 -6.79 -14.43 -17.58
N ALA A 150 -5.79 -13.82 -18.20
CA ALA A 150 -5.41 -12.45 -17.91
C ALA A 150 -5.99 -11.51 -18.98
N TRP A 151 -7.03 -10.75 -18.61
CA TRP A 151 -7.63 -9.73 -19.47
C TRP A 151 -6.63 -8.63 -19.87
N GLN A 152 -6.81 -8.08 -21.07
CA GLN A 152 -6.06 -6.93 -21.56
C GLN A 152 -6.90 -6.14 -22.59
N TRP A 153 -6.81 -4.81 -22.58
CA TRP A 153 -7.57 -3.97 -23.50
C TRP A 153 -7.37 -4.33 -24.98
N GLY A 154 -8.47 -4.24 -25.74
CA GLY A 154 -8.47 -4.37 -27.20
C GLY A 154 -8.18 -5.78 -27.72
N ARG A 155 -8.27 -6.81 -26.87
CA ARG A 155 -8.04 -8.20 -27.26
C ARG A 155 -8.73 -9.20 -26.34
N LYS A 156 -8.71 -10.48 -26.74
CA LYS A 156 -9.06 -11.61 -25.87
C LYS A 156 -8.04 -11.77 -24.75
N ALA A 157 -8.51 -12.24 -23.61
CA ALA A 157 -7.68 -12.58 -22.45
C ALA A 157 -6.61 -13.62 -22.82
N PHE A 158 -5.46 -13.55 -22.13
CA PHE A 158 -4.36 -14.49 -22.28
C PHE A 158 -4.62 -15.76 -21.47
N GLY A 159 -4.60 -16.92 -22.12
CA GLY A 159 -4.89 -18.21 -21.48
C GLY A 159 -3.76 -18.69 -20.57
N GLY A 160 -2.51 -18.34 -20.86
CA GLY A 160 -1.32 -18.64 -20.06
C GLY A 160 -1.09 -17.65 -18.90
N GLY A 161 -2.17 -17.08 -18.38
CA GLY A 161 -2.14 -16.21 -17.21
C GLY A 161 -1.41 -14.88 -17.39
N MET A 162 -1.07 -14.26 -16.26
CA MET A 162 -0.41 -12.97 -16.22
C MET A 162 0.99 -13.02 -16.84
N LYS A 163 1.65 -14.19 -16.81
CA LYS A 163 2.94 -14.39 -17.47
C LYS A 163 2.86 -14.09 -18.97
N GLU A 164 1.92 -14.72 -19.67
CA GLU A 164 1.73 -14.52 -21.11
C GLU A 164 1.38 -13.06 -21.44
N ARG A 165 0.53 -12.44 -20.60
CA ARG A 165 0.18 -11.01 -20.72
C ARG A 165 1.42 -10.11 -20.63
N ILE A 166 2.29 -10.36 -19.64
CA ILE A 166 3.52 -9.58 -19.44
C ILE A 166 4.53 -9.84 -20.57
N ASP A 167 4.71 -11.09 -21.00
CA ASP A 167 5.56 -11.44 -22.15
C ASP A 167 5.15 -10.63 -23.40
N TRP A 168 3.84 -10.55 -23.66
CA TRP A 168 3.31 -9.73 -24.76
C TRP A 168 3.55 -8.22 -24.57
N LYS A 169 3.39 -7.68 -23.34
CA LYS A 169 3.68 -6.27 -23.03
C LYS A 169 5.18 -5.95 -23.19
N LEU A 170 6.06 -6.88 -22.82
CA LEU A 170 7.51 -6.73 -22.94
C LEU A 170 7.99 -6.84 -24.40
N GLY A 171 7.30 -7.60 -25.26
CA GLY A 171 7.62 -7.77 -26.66
C GLY A 171 7.61 -6.48 -27.50
N SER A 172 8.01 -6.58 -28.76
CA SER A 172 8.15 -5.44 -29.70
C SER A 172 6.84 -5.00 -30.38
N ASN A 173 5.73 -5.72 -30.14
CA ASN A 173 4.43 -5.42 -30.77
C ASN A 173 3.98 -3.97 -30.49
N ILE A 174 3.57 -3.26 -31.55
CA ILE A 174 3.04 -1.90 -31.45
C ILE A 174 1.51 -1.98 -31.36
N PRO A 175 0.88 -1.54 -30.25
CA PRO A 175 -0.56 -1.60 -30.10
C PRO A 175 -1.26 -0.45 -30.82
N TRP A 176 -2.56 -0.62 -31.11
CA TRP A 176 -3.40 0.46 -31.64
C TRP A 176 -3.52 1.65 -30.68
N LYS A 177 -3.62 1.37 -29.38
CA LYS A 177 -3.57 2.36 -28.30
C LYS A 177 -2.39 2.07 -27.38
N LYS A 178 -1.65 3.10 -26.99
CA LYS A 178 -0.45 2.94 -26.15
C LYS A 178 -0.77 2.28 -24.82
N TYR A 179 -1.88 2.66 -24.18
CA TYR A 179 -2.27 2.10 -22.88
C TYR A 179 -2.61 0.60 -22.94
N TYR A 180 -2.82 0.03 -24.13
CA TYR A 180 -2.98 -1.42 -24.26
C TYR A 180 -1.74 -2.19 -23.82
N LYS A 181 -0.56 -1.54 -23.73
CA LYS A 181 0.66 -2.16 -23.19
C LYS A 181 1.10 -1.58 -21.85
N ALA A 182 0.26 -0.80 -21.18
CA ALA A 182 0.56 -0.31 -19.84
C ALA A 182 0.71 -1.47 -18.86
N PHE A 183 1.71 -1.38 -17.98
CA PHE A 183 1.78 -2.19 -16.77
C PHE A 183 0.87 -1.55 -15.73
N ILE A 184 -0.04 -2.33 -15.16
CA ILE A 184 -1.12 -1.84 -14.31
C ILE A 184 -1.01 -2.43 -12.91
N ASP A 185 -1.79 -1.89 -11.97
CA ASP A 185 -1.79 -2.29 -10.56
C ASP A 185 -1.85 -3.81 -10.35
N GLU A 186 -2.58 -4.56 -11.20
CA GLU A 186 -2.61 -6.03 -11.10
C GLU A 186 -1.23 -6.68 -11.19
N GLU A 187 -0.39 -6.27 -12.17
CA GLU A 187 0.97 -6.80 -12.27
C GLU A 187 1.85 -6.33 -11.11
N LEU A 188 1.71 -5.06 -10.73
CA LEU A 188 2.56 -4.46 -9.72
C LEU A 188 2.30 -5.06 -8.33
N PHE A 189 1.03 -5.34 -7.99
CA PHE A 189 0.69 -6.11 -6.79
C PHE A 189 1.24 -7.52 -6.85
N LEU A 190 1.11 -8.22 -7.98
CA LEU A 190 1.62 -9.59 -8.08
C LEU A 190 3.15 -9.63 -7.89
N PHE A 191 3.88 -8.66 -8.45
CA PHE A 191 5.32 -8.51 -8.22
C PHE A 191 5.66 -8.25 -6.75
N ALA A 192 4.91 -7.36 -6.09
CA ALA A 192 5.14 -7.04 -4.68
C ALA A 192 4.83 -8.24 -3.76
N ILE A 193 3.73 -8.97 -4.01
CA ILE A 193 3.39 -10.21 -3.29
C ILE A 193 4.48 -11.25 -3.49
N ALA A 194 4.92 -11.49 -4.74
CA ALA A 194 5.99 -12.44 -5.01
C ALA A 194 7.32 -12.01 -4.36
N GLY A 195 7.57 -10.71 -4.21
CA GLY A 195 8.71 -10.19 -3.48
C GLY A 195 8.66 -10.52 -1.99
N GLU A 196 7.51 -10.32 -1.35
CA GLU A 196 7.26 -10.72 0.03
C GLU A 196 7.42 -12.24 0.22
N LEU A 197 6.85 -13.06 -0.67
CA LEU A 197 6.96 -14.52 -0.61
C LEU A 197 8.41 -14.99 -0.81
N SER A 198 9.15 -14.37 -1.74
CA SER A 198 10.57 -14.67 -1.97
C SER A 198 11.40 -14.38 -0.72
N TYR A 199 11.14 -13.25 -0.06
CA TYR A 199 11.83 -12.90 1.19
C TYR A 199 11.50 -13.90 2.31
N TYR A 200 10.24 -14.29 2.47
CA TYR A 200 9.82 -15.32 3.43
C TYR A 200 10.56 -16.66 3.20
N GLN A 201 10.65 -17.09 1.95
CA GLN A 201 11.29 -18.35 1.53
C GLN A 201 12.81 -18.40 1.79
N THR A 202 13.46 -17.28 2.12
CA THR A 202 14.88 -17.26 2.53
C THR A 202 15.09 -17.87 3.92
N ASN A 203 14.09 -17.75 4.80
CA ASN A 203 14.16 -18.20 6.19
C ASN A 203 13.25 -19.41 6.46
N ALA A 204 12.42 -19.80 5.50
CA ALA A 204 11.49 -20.92 5.61
C ALA A 204 11.85 -22.10 4.68
N THR A 205 11.53 -23.29 5.15
CA THR A 205 11.56 -24.51 4.33
C THR A 205 10.34 -24.52 3.43
N CYS A 206 10.54 -24.30 2.13
CA CYS A 206 9.47 -24.28 1.13
C CYS A 206 9.84 -25.19 -0.05
N PRO A 207 8.85 -25.79 -0.73
CA PRO A 207 9.06 -26.57 -1.95
C PRO A 207 9.88 -25.84 -3.02
N ALA A 208 10.76 -26.56 -3.71
CA ALA A 208 11.67 -26.00 -4.70
C ALA A 208 10.95 -25.36 -5.90
N ASN A 209 9.80 -25.93 -6.32
CA ASN A 209 8.96 -25.38 -7.39
C ASN A 209 8.36 -24.02 -7.01
N GLU A 210 7.95 -23.83 -5.75
CA GLU A 210 7.42 -22.56 -5.26
C GLU A 210 8.50 -21.48 -5.18
N LYS A 211 9.71 -21.84 -4.74
CA LYS A 211 10.88 -20.94 -4.78
C LYS A 211 11.21 -20.55 -6.22
N LYS A 212 11.15 -21.50 -7.17
CA LYS A 212 11.38 -21.23 -8.59
C LYS A 212 10.36 -20.26 -9.17
N LEU A 213 9.07 -20.42 -8.84
CA LEU A 213 8.01 -19.54 -9.29
C LEU A 213 8.19 -18.10 -8.76
N ALA A 214 8.40 -17.93 -7.45
CA ALA A 214 8.61 -16.62 -6.86
C ALA A 214 9.85 -15.93 -7.46
N ASN A 215 10.91 -16.72 -7.68
CA ASN A 215 12.12 -16.28 -8.37
C ASN A 215 11.88 -15.84 -9.81
N GLU A 216 11.01 -16.53 -10.55
CA GLU A 216 10.63 -16.14 -11.90
C GLU A 216 9.91 -14.79 -11.90
N ILE A 217 8.89 -14.64 -11.04
CA ILE A 217 8.08 -13.43 -10.98
C ILE A 217 8.92 -12.21 -10.59
N ARG A 218 9.85 -12.32 -9.62
CA ARG A 218 10.75 -11.20 -9.29
C ARG A 218 11.65 -10.81 -10.46
N GLN A 219 12.12 -11.78 -11.26
CA GLN A 219 12.92 -11.49 -12.46
C GLN A 219 12.09 -10.77 -13.54
N TYR A 220 10.81 -11.11 -13.66
CA TYR A 220 9.88 -10.36 -14.49
C TYR A 220 9.67 -8.93 -13.97
N ALA A 221 9.54 -8.74 -12.66
CA ALA A 221 9.49 -7.39 -12.07
C ALA A 221 10.72 -6.57 -12.48
N TYR A 222 11.92 -7.13 -12.35
CA TYR A 222 13.15 -6.46 -12.80
C TYR A 222 13.10 -6.05 -14.28
N LYS A 223 12.70 -6.97 -15.17
CA LYS A 223 12.55 -6.69 -16.62
C LYS A 223 11.53 -5.59 -16.89
N VAL A 224 10.39 -5.62 -16.22
CA VAL A 224 9.33 -4.62 -16.38
C VAL A 224 9.80 -3.24 -15.94
N PHE A 225 10.36 -3.11 -14.74
CA PHE A 225 10.85 -1.82 -14.26
C PHE A 225 11.99 -1.29 -15.12
N ARG A 226 12.94 -2.14 -15.58
CA ARG A 226 14.01 -1.71 -16.50
C ARG A 226 13.49 -1.20 -17.84
N LYS A 227 12.37 -1.72 -18.32
CA LYS A 227 11.72 -1.26 -19.57
C LYS A 227 10.88 0.00 -19.37
N ALA A 228 10.16 0.08 -18.25
CA ALA A 228 9.13 1.08 -18.02
C ALA A 228 9.66 2.36 -17.37
N VAL A 229 10.73 2.28 -16.58
CA VAL A 229 11.29 3.45 -15.89
C VAL A 229 12.07 4.33 -16.87
N VAL A 230 11.77 5.63 -16.85
CA VAL A 230 12.53 6.65 -17.57
C VAL A 230 13.17 7.59 -16.56
N LEU A 231 14.51 7.51 -16.45
CA LEU A 231 15.29 8.39 -15.59
C LEU A 231 15.19 9.85 -16.06
N GLN A 232 15.09 10.76 -15.09
CA GLN A 232 15.10 12.20 -15.28
C GLN A 232 16.47 12.79 -14.91
N LYS A 233 16.68 14.06 -15.26
CA LYS A 233 17.90 14.80 -14.91
C LYS A 233 17.90 15.11 -13.41
N GLY A 234 18.74 14.42 -12.62
CA GLY A 234 18.85 14.62 -11.16
C GLY A 234 18.67 13.35 -10.33
N GLY A 235 18.38 12.22 -10.99
CA GLY A 235 18.16 10.92 -10.37
C GLY A 235 16.70 10.64 -10.00
N GLU A 236 15.78 11.54 -10.33
CA GLU A 236 14.35 11.24 -10.33
C GLU A 236 13.98 10.32 -11.50
N TRP A 237 12.74 9.80 -11.51
CA TRP A 237 12.26 8.94 -12.59
C TRP A 237 10.75 8.95 -12.71
N LEU A 238 10.26 8.60 -13.91
CA LEU A 238 8.83 8.43 -14.20
C LEU A 238 8.55 6.99 -14.65
N PHE A 239 7.45 6.42 -14.17
CA PHE A 239 6.97 5.10 -14.63
C PHE A 239 6.21 5.26 -15.94
N GLN A 240 6.62 4.53 -16.97
CA GLN A 240 5.94 4.39 -18.27
C GLN A 240 5.38 5.71 -18.87
N PRO A 241 6.14 6.82 -18.88
CA PRO A 241 5.62 8.11 -19.28
C PRO A 241 5.09 8.09 -20.73
N GLY A 242 3.91 8.67 -20.91
CA GLY A 242 3.21 8.71 -22.19
C GLY A 242 2.41 7.47 -22.57
N VAL A 243 2.51 6.37 -21.81
CA VAL A 243 1.71 5.15 -22.09
C VAL A 243 0.21 5.42 -21.97
N TRP A 244 -0.18 6.34 -21.08
CA TRP A 244 -1.56 6.71 -20.82
C TRP A 244 -2.10 7.83 -21.71
N SER A 245 -1.27 8.40 -22.58
CA SER A 245 -1.60 9.63 -23.33
C SER A 245 -2.86 9.52 -24.19
N ASP A 246 -3.21 8.31 -24.67
CA ASP A 246 -4.41 8.03 -25.45
C ASP A 246 -5.54 7.32 -24.67
N HIS A 247 -5.37 7.11 -23.35
CA HIS A 247 -6.41 6.57 -22.48
C HIS A 247 -7.54 7.61 -22.24
N PRO A 248 -8.82 7.21 -22.18
CA PRO A 248 -9.93 8.14 -21.94
C PRO A 248 -9.80 8.97 -20.65
N ASP A 249 -9.36 8.38 -19.55
CA ASP A 249 -9.14 9.08 -18.26
C ASP A 249 -8.19 10.29 -18.34
N PHE A 250 -7.32 10.34 -19.36
CA PHE A 250 -6.31 11.38 -19.57
C PHE A 250 -6.69 12.32 -20.73
N LEU A 251 -7.91 12.21 -21.26
CA LEU A 251 -8.40 12.98 -22.42
C LEU A 251 -8.31 14.50 -22.20
N TYR A 252 -8.46 14.94 -20.95
CA TYR A 252 -8.51 16.36 -20.55
C TYR A 252 -7.28 16.79 -19.72
N ALA A 253 -6.24 15.95 -19.65
CA ALA A 253 -5.06 16.18 -18.84
C ALA A 253 -4.36 17.52 -19.11
N GLY A 254 -4.40 18.00 -20.36
CA GLY A 254 -3.78 19.26 -20.77
C GLY A 254 -4.46 20.53 -20.24
N HIS A 255 -5.61 20.43 -19.57
CA HIS A 255 -6.29 21.57 -18.98
C HIS A 255 -5.86 21.79 -17.52
N SER A 256 -5.64 23.03 -17.15
CA SER A 256 -5.31 23.44 -15.77
C SER A 256 -6.52 23.81 -14.91
N ARG A 257 -7.74 23.77 -15.47
CA ARG A 257 -8.98 24.11 -14.74
C ARG A 257 -10.18 23.39 -15.33
N LYS A 258 -11.08 22.93 -14.46
CA LYS A 258 -12.37 22.35 -14.85
C LYS A 258 -13.27 23.43 -15.44
N ALA A 259 -13.99 23.10 -16.51
CA ALA A 259 -15.01 23.95 -17.10
C ALA A 259 -16.02 23.09 -17.87
N PRO A 260 -17.31 23.49 -17.94
CA PRO A 260 -18.25 22.83 -18.82
C PRO A 260 -17.79 22.89 -20.29
N GLY A 261 -18.02 21.80 -21.05
CA GLY A 261 -17.77 21.79 -22.49
C GLY A 261 -16.29 21.86 -22.90
N LEU A 262 -15.38 21.41 -22.02
CA LEU A 262 -13.96 21.29 -22.39
C LEU A 262 -13.79 20.45 -23.65
N LYS A 263 -12.94 20.93 -24.57
CA LYS A 263 -12.46 20.12 -25.70
C LYS A 263 -11.33 19.20 -25.22
N ALA A 264 -11.17 18.05 -25.86
CA ALA A 264 -10.05 17.15 -25.58
C ALA A 264 -8.71 17.90 -25.66
N SER A 265 -7.86 17.70 -24.65
CA SER A 265 -6.50 18.24 -24.61
C SER A 265 -5.62 17.21 -23.89
N ARG A 266 -4.85 16.45 -24.67
CA ARG A 266 -4.03 15.34 -24.18
C ARG A 266 -2.58 15.80 -24.02
N ILE A 267 -1.91 15.27 -23.00
CA ILE A 267 -0.46 15.41 -22.84
C ILE A 267 0.22 14.19 -23.44
N LYS A 268 1.11 14.39 -24.43
CA LYS A 268 1.73 13.32 -25.21
C LYS A 268 2.60 12.38 -24.36
N VAL A 269 3.31 12.94 -23.38
CA VAL A 269 4.24 12.25 -22.48
C VAL A 269 3.73 12.38 -21.03
N ILE A 270 2.44 12.10 -20.84
CA ILE A 270 1.81 12.22 -19.51
C ILE A 270 2.39 11.22 -18.53
N ALA A 271 2.73 11.68 -17.32
CA ALA A 271 3.11 10.80 -16.22
C ALA A 271 1.91 10.08 -15.62
N GLU A 272 2.18 9.04 -14.83
CA GLU A 272 1.17 8.39 -14.00
C GLU A 272 0.62 9.36 -12.94
N ASP A 273 -0.63 9.16 -12.53
CA ASP A 273 -1.24 9.98 -11.50
C ASP A 273 -0.80 9.55 -10.10
N VAL A 274 -0.76 10.52 -9.18
CA VAL A 274 -0.29 10.31 -7.80
C VAL A 274 -1.15 9.30 -7.02
N SER A 275 -2.42 9.09 -7.42
CA SER A 275 -3.34 8.18 -6.73
C SER A 275 -3.08 6.71 -7.04
N HIS A 276 -2.41 6.37 -8.13
CA HIS A 276 -1.91 5.01 -8.36
C HIS A 276 -0.48 4.87 -7.83
N SER A 277 0.35 5.90 -8.04
CA SER A 277 1.77 5.88 -7.67
C SER A 277 2.04 5.87 -6.16
N HIS A 278 1.08 6.23 -5.29
CA HIS A 278 1.27 6.19 -3.83
C HIS A 278 1.62 4.81 -3.28
N ARG A 279 1.38 3.73 -4.03
CA ARG A 279 1.71 2.36 -3.61
C ARG A 279 3.13 1.95 -3.93
N LEU A 280 3.79 2.65 -4.86
CA LEU A 280 5.15 2.36 -5.32
C LEU A 280 6.18 2.28 -4.18
N PRO A 281 6.18 3.14 -3.14
CA PRO A 281 7.19 3.04 -2.09
C PRO A 281 7.23 1.66 -1.42
N LEU A 282 6.07 1.09 -1.09
CA LEU A 282 6.04 -0.21 -0.44
C LEU A 282 6.23 -1.36 -1.45
N TRP A 283 5.67 -1.26 -2.66
CA TRP A 283 5.92 -2.25 -3.71
C TRP A 283 7.41 -2.39 -4.04
N LEU A 284 8.12 -1.27 -4.22
CA LEU A 284 9.54 -1.26 -4.50
C LEU A 284 10.34 -1.86 -3.34
N LYS A 285 9.98 -1.57 -2.07
CA LYS A 285 10.59 -2.22 -0.90
C LYS A 285 10.37 -3.73 -0.87
N SER A 286 9.16 -4.19 -1.18
CA SER A 286 8.86 -5.62 -1.26
C SER A 286 9.67 -6.33 -2.34
N ILE A 287 9.89 -5.67 -3.49
CA ILE A 287 10.67 -6.22 -4.60
C ILE A 287 12.17 -6.13 -4.31
N GLU A 288 12.66 -5.03 -3.74
CA GLU A 288 14.08 -4.81 -3.40
C GLU A 288 14.61 -5.92 -2.50
N LYS A 289 13.90 -6.20 -1.40
CA LYS A 289 14.31 -7.22 -0.42
C LYS A 289 14.17 -8.66 -0.94
N ALA A 290 13.46 -8.85 -2.05
CA ALA A 290 13.34 -10.14 -2.70
C ALA A 290 14.65 -10.56 -3.37
N PHE A 291 15.56 -9.63 -3.65
CA PHE A 291 16.86 -9.92 -4.23
C PHE A 291 17.95 -9.99 -3.15
N PRO A 292 19.02 -10.79 -3.36
CA PRO A 292 20.15 -10.82 -2.44
C PRO A 292 20.74 -9.42 -2.24
N SER A 293 21.05 -9.09 -0.98
CA SER A 293 21.66 -7.79 -0.65
C SER A 293 22.91 -7.54 -1.47
N GLY A 294 23.00 -6.36 -2.08
CA GLY A 294 24.13 -5.97 -2.92
C GLY A 294 24.13 -6.51 -4.35
N SER A 295 23.14 -7.33 -4.76
CA SER A 295 23.01 -7.72 -6.17
C SER A 295 22.63 -6.52 -7.06
N GLU A 296 22.88 -6.62 -8.37
CA GLU A 296 22.51 -5.56 -9.34
C GLU A 296 21.03 -5.18 -9.23
N GLN A 297 20.14 -6.17 -9.13
CA GLN A 297 18.70 -5.95 -9.02
C GLN A 297 18.33 -5.29 -7.68
N ASN A 298 18.94 -5.73 -6.58
CA ASN A 298 18.74 -5.12 -5.27
C ASN A 298 19.14 -3.63 -5.29
N GLN A 299 20.34 -3.33 -5.79
CA GLN A 299 20.84 -1.95 -5.93
C GLN A 299 19.97 -1.11 -6.89
N TYR A 300 19.48 -1.71 -7.98
CA TYR A 300 18.57 -1.04 -8.90
C TYR A 300 17.27 -0.60 -8.21
N PHE A 301 16.61 -1.49 -7.46
CA PHE A 301 15.38 -1.15 -6.75
C PHE A 301 15.62 -0.17 -5.58
N ALA A 302 16.75 -0.27 -4.89
CA ALA A 302 17.17 0.73 -3.90
C ALA A 302 17.35 2.12 -4.54
N ALA A 303 17.96 2.19 -5.73
CA ALA A 303 18.08 3.43 -6.50
C ALA A 303 16.71 3.97 -6.95
N LEU A 304 15.77 3.10 -7.35
CA LEU A 304 14.40 3.51 -7.66
C LEU A 304 13.68 4.11 -6.46
N LEU A 305 13.85 3.56 -5.25
CA LEU A 305 13.26 4.14 -4.04
C LEU A 305 13.80 5.55 -3.77
N SER A 306 15.13 5.72 -3.85
CA SER A 306 15.77 7.04 -3.69
C SER A 306 15.31 8.04 -4.74
N GLY A 307 15.23 7.61 -6.01
CA GLY A 307 14.73 8.45 -7.10
C GLY A 307 13.24 8.78 -7.00
N LEU A 308 12.43 7.88 -6.43
CA LEU A 308 11.01 8.12 -6.18
C LEU A 308 10.81 9.16 -5.06
N ASP A 309 11.62 9.09 -4.00
CA ASP A 309 11.62 10.11 -2.93
C ASP A 309 11.90 11.51 -3.50
N LYS A 310 12.93 11.63 -4.34
CA LYS A 310 13.24 12.88 -5.05
C LYS A 310 12.10 13.33 -5.95
N GLN A 311 11.59 12.45 -6.81
CA GLN A 311 10.47 12.76 -7.72
C GLN A 311 9.26 13.31 -6.93
N PHE A 312 8.89 12.61 -5.86
CA PHE A 312 7.74 12.98 -5.04
C PHE A 312 7.96 14.34 -4.34
N PHE A 313 9.06 14.53 -3.62
CA PHE A 313 9.25 15.77 -2.84
C PHE A 313 9.65 16.99 -3.66
N GLU A 314 10.29 16.81 -4.83
CA GLU A 314 10.77 17.92 -5.64
C GLU A 314 9.79 18.33 -6.74
N LYS A 315 8.94 17.41 -7.22
CA LYS A 315 7.97 17.71 -8.30
C LYS A 315 6.52 17.66 -7.85
N VAL A 316 6.15 16.74 -6.95
CA VAL A 316 4.75 16.42 -6.66
C VAL A 316 4.24 17.13 -5.42
N VAL A 317 5.00 17.12 -4.33
CA VAL A 317 4.59 17.68 -3.04
C VAL A 317 4.63 19.20 -3.07
N VAL A 318 3.50 19.81 -2.72
CA VAL A 318 3.39 21.25 -2.47
C VAL A 318 3.23 21.48 -0.98
N LYS A 319 4.20 22.19 -0.39
CA LYS A 319 4.24 22.52 1.04
C LYS A 319 3.08 23.46 1.44
N PRO A 320 2.68 23.45 2.73
CA PRO A 320 1.73 24.42 3.27
C PRO A 320 2.17 25.87 3.01
N THR A 321 1.19 26.75 2.82
CA THR A 321 1.36 28.21 2.66
C THR A 321 0.29 28.94 3.47
N ASN A 322 0.41 30.26 3.62
CA ASN A 322 -0.64 31.06 4.25
C ASN A 322 -2.01 30.93 3.55
N ALA A 323 -2.01 30.72 2.23
CA ALA A 323 -3.24 30.55 1.44
C ALA A 323 -3.85 29.15 1.57
N PHE A 324 -3.04 28.12 1.86
CA PHE A 324 -3.51 26.75 2.07
C PHE A 324 -2.61 26.04 3.09
N PRO A 325 -3.04 25.88 4.34
CA PRO A 325 -2.17 25.49 5.46
C PRO A 325 -2.04 23.97 5.63
N SER A 326 -2.00 23.23 4.52
CA SER A 326 -1.73 21.78 4.54
C SER A 326 -0.94 21.37 3.30
N TYR A 327 -0.35 20.18 3.33
CA TYR A 327 0.34 19.62 2.17
C TYR A 327 -0.64 19.33 1.03
N ARG A 328 -0.19 19.43 -0.20
CA ARG A 328 -0.94 19.02 -1.39
C ARG A 328 -0.04 18.21 -2.31
N THR A 329 -0.65 17.47 -3.22
CA THR A 329 0.06 16.86 -4.35
C THR A 329 -0.43 17.47 -5.64
N THR A 330 0.47 17.66 -6.61
CA THR A 330 0.05 17.74 -8.01
C THR A 330 -0.63 16.42 -8.41
N ASN A 331 -1.50 16.46 -9.43
CA ASN A 331 -2.21 15.25 -9.85
C ASN A 331 -1.30 14.21 -10.52
N TYR A 332 -0.21 14.64 -11.16
CA TYR A 332 0.69 13.76 -11.91
C TYR A 332 2.10 13.74 -11.33
N MET A 333 2.78 12.61 -11.49
CA MET A 333 4.09 12.37 -10.91
C MET A 333 5.19 13.28 -11.47
N ASP A 334 5.03 13.87 -12.66
CA ASP A 334 5.97 14.84 -13.25
C ASP A 334 5.82 16.27 -12.70
N GLY A 335 4.90 16.49 -11.76
CA GLY A 335 4.58 17.81 -11.22
C GLY A 335 3.52 18.56 -12.03
N TRP A 336 3.03 17.99 -13.13
CA TRP A 336 1.88 18.56 -13.82
C TRP A 336 0.64 18.46 -12.92
N ASN A 337 -0.17 19.51 -12.91
CA ASN A 337 -1.32 19.61 -12.01
C ASN A 337 -2.61 19.94 -12.76
N GLY A 338 -2.79 19.33 -13.92
CA GLY A 338 -4.01 19.45 -14.71
C GLY A 338 -5.11 18.48 -14.28
N ILE A 339 -6.17 18.43 -15.08
CA ILE A 339 -7.38 17.65 -14.78
C ILE A 339 -7.16 16.15 -15.02
N TYR A 340 -7.64 15.31 -14.12
CA TYR A 340 -7.64 13.85 -14.23
C TYR A 340 -9.05 13.27 -14.16
N ARG A 341 -9.35 12.23 -14.97
CA ARG A 341 -10.65 11.51 -14.97
C ARG A 341 -11.87 12.43 -15.05
N TYR A 342 -11.84 13.39 -15.98
CA TYR A 342 -12.98 14.26 -16.26
C TYR A 342 -13.99 13.57 -17.18
N ASP A 343 -15.28 13.74 -16.88
CA ASP A 343 -16.39 13.01 -17.51
C ASP A 343 -16.26 11.48 -17.37
N TYR A 344 -15.62 11.02 -16.29
CA TYR A 344 -15.49 9.59 -16.00
C TYR A 344 -16.85 9.00 -15.59
N GLY A 345 -17.23 7.85 -16.18
CA GLY A 345 -18.59 7.32 -16.09
C GLY A 345 -19.10 6.97 -14.68
N SER A 346 -18.22 6.80 -13.69
CA SER A 346 -18.65 6.65 -12.28
C SER A 346 -18.88 7.98 -11.56
N LEU A 347 -18.52 9.10 -12.20
CA LEU A 347 -18.78 10.46 -11.74
C LEU A 347 -19.92 11.08 -12.58
N ARG A 348 -20.50 12.17 -12.07
CA ARG A 348 -21.51 12.94 -12.80
C ARG A 348 -20.87 13.62 -14.02
N SER A 349 -21.65 13.89 -15.07
CA SER A 349 -21.16 14.69 -16.20
C SER A 349 -20.63 16.05 -15.73
N ASN A 350 -19.50 16.46 -16.30
CA ASN A 350 -18.66 17.60 -15.95
C ASN A 350 -17.93 17.48 -14.60
N TYR A 351 -17.73 16.26 -14.08
CA TYR A 351 -16.93 16.00 -12.87
C TYR A 351 -15.65 15.24 -13.21
N GLY A 352 -14.64 15.45 -12.37
CA GLY A 352 -13.30 14.89 -12.46
C GLY A 352 -12.38 15.62 -11.48
N TYR A 353 -11.16 15.13 -11.33
CA TYR A 353 -10.19 15.70 -10.42
C TYR A 353 -9.49 16.90 -11.08
N GLY A 354 -9.80 18.10 -10.64
CA GLY A 354 -9.07 19.32 -10.94
C GLY A 354 -7.73 19.41 -10.20
N PRO A 355 -7.01 20.51 -10.36
CA PRO A 355 -5.71 20.72 -9.71
C PRO A 355 -5.76 20.43 -8.20
N PHE A 356 -4.79 19.65 -7.72
CA PHE A 356 -4.65 19.21 -6.32
C PHE A 356 -5.75 18.31 -5.76
N GLU A 357 -6.81 17.98 -6.50
CA GLU A 357 -7.94 17.21 -5.97
C GLU A 357 -7.61 15.72 -5.71
N LEU A 358 -6.41 15.24 -6.09
CA LEU A 358 -5.88 13.95 -5.64
C LEU A 358 -5.10 14.00 -4.31
N SER A 359 -4.98 15.18 -3.67
CA SER A 359 -4.18 15.36 -2.44
C SER A 359 -4.66 14.51 -1.26
N GLY A 360 -5.93 14.11 -1.24
CA GLY A 360 -6.49 13.24 -0.19
C GLY A 360 -5.76 11.89 -0.09
N THR A 361 -5.13 11.44 -1.17
CA THR A 361 -4.35 10.19 -1.20
C THR A 361 -3.15 10.21 -0.26
N ILE A 362 -2.58 11.38 0.09
CA ILE A 362 -1.50 11.46 1.09
C ILE A 362 -1.96 10.87 2.43
N THR A 363 -3.24 11.04 2.78
CA THR A 363 -3.83 10.55 4.03
C THR A 363 -4.08 9.03 4.05
N LEU A 364 -3.70 8.31 2.98
CA LEU A 364 -3.56 6.85 3.00
C LEU A 364 -2.25 6.41 3.68
N GLY A 365 -1.28 7.32 3.85
CA GLY A 365 -0.06 7.08 4.62
C GLY A 365 1.06 6.35 3.88
N TRP A 366 0.83 5.83 2.67
CA TRP A 366 1.80 4.96 1.98
C TRP A 366 3.11 5.64 1.59
N TRP A 367 3.12 6.97 1.45
CA TRP A 367 4.38 7.70 1.21
C TRP A 367 5.34 7.64 2.41
N SER A 368 4.86 7.26 3.61
CA SER A 368 5.74 7.03 4.78
C SER A 368 6.75 5.90 4.52
N PHE A 369 6.39 4.94 3.67
CA PHE A 369 7.28 3.86 3.29
C PHE A 369 8.47 4.30 2.44
N LEU A 370 8.55 5.56 1.98
CA LEU A 370 9.80 6.13 1.47
C LEU A 370 10.90 6.12 2.55
N GLY A 371 10.54 6.23 3.83
CA GLY A 371 11.48 6.18 4.96
C GLY A 371 12.47 7.35 5.03
N SER A 372 12.22 8.44 4.28
CA SER A 372 13.06 9.64 4.31
C SER A 372 12.64 10.59 5.42
N GLU A 373 13.58 11.42 5.88
CA GLU A 373 13.28 12.50 6.85
C GLU A 373 12.20 13.45 6.32
N LYS A 374 12.18 13.73 5.01
CA LYS A 374 11.16 14.55 4.36
C LYS A 374 9.76 13.94 4.50
N SER A 375 9.65 12.63 4.30
CA SER A 375 8.38 11.91 4.49
C SER A 375 7.93 11.89 5.94
N SER A 376 8.84 11.58 6.87
CA SER A 376 8.54 11.64 8.32
C SER A 376 8.07 13.04 8.73
N ALA A 377 8.76 14.09 8.29
CA ALA A 377 8.38 15.48 8.58
C ALA A 377 7.01 15.86 7.99
N MET A 378 6.71 15.44 6.77
CA MET A 378 5.40 15.66 6.15
C MET A 378 4.29 15.01 6.98
N TYR A 379 4.44 13.74 7.36
CA TYR A 379 3.41 13.03 8.15
C TYR A 379 3.26 13.55 9.58
N LYS A 380 4.36 13.99 10.22
CA LYS A 380 4.29 14.68 11.52
C LYS A 380 3.48 15.99 11.43
N ALA A 381 3.73 16.79 10.39
CA ALA A 381 2.99 18.02 10.18
C ALA A 381 1.52 17.79 9.84
N LEU A 382 1.22 16.78 9.01
CA LEU A 382 -0.15 16.38 8.72
C LEU A 382 -0.88 15.88 9.96
N ALA A 383 -0.22 15.08 10.82
CA ALA A 383 -0.79 14.58 12.07
C ALA A 383 -1.17 15.73 13.01
N ALA A 384 -0.30 16.74 13.12
CA ALA A 384 -0.54 17.93 13.93
C ALA A 384 -1.65 18.85 13.37
N ALA A 385 -2.01 18.71 12.09
CA ALA A 385 -3.06 19.50 11.45
C ALA A 385 -4.48 18.97 11.72
N PHE A 386 -4.64 17.79 12.36
CA PHE A 386 -5.95 17.27 12.73
C PHE A 386 -6.48 17.92 14.03
N PRO A 387 -7.79 18.22 14.11
CA PRO A 387 -8.80 18.07 13.05
C PRO A 387 -8.59 19.07 11.90
N LEU A 388 -8.72 18.60 10.66
CA LEU A 388 -8.45 19.41 9.48
C LEU A 388 -9.41 20.60 9.37
N ARG A 389 -8.89 21.74 8.88
CA ARG A 389 -9.73 22.87 8.47
C ARG A 389 -10.71 22.46 7.38
N LYS A 390 -11.88 23.10 7.33
CA LYS A 390 -12.97 22.78 6.39
C LYS A 390 -12.55 22.86 4.91
N ASP A 391 -11.73 23.84 4.55
CA ASP A 391 -11.19 24.00 3.20
C ASP A 391 -10.21 22.90 2.80
N VAL A 392 -9.36 22.46 3.73
CA VAL A 392 -8.47 21.31 3.55
C VAL A 392 -9.28 20.02 3.40
N MET A 393 -10.27 19.83 4.27
CA MET A 393 -11.18 18.67 4.23
C MET A 393 -11.92 18.59 2.89
N ALA A 394 -12.46 19.71 2.41
CA ALA A 394 -13.18 19.76 1.13
C ALA A 394 -12.29 19.36 -0.06
N LEU A 395 -11.00 19.73 -0.05
CA LEU A 395 -10.05 19.31 -1.07
C LEU A 395 -9.71 17.81 -0.95
N TYR A 396 -9.41 17.34 0.27
CA TYR A 396 -8.98 15.95 0.49
C TYR A 396 -10.11 14.93 0.32
N ALA A 397 -11.36 15.34 0.58
CA ALA A 397 -12.52 14.48 0.42
C ALA A 397 -13.01 14.36 -1.03
N TYR A 398 -12.51 15.20 -1.96
CA TYR A 398 -12.96 15.21 -3.34
C TYR A 398 -12.87 13.80 -3.97
N PRO A 399 -13.91 13.34 -4.70
CA PRO A 399 -15.08 14.07 -5.21
C PRO A 399 -16.22 14.25 -4.20
N GLN A 400 -16.08 13.73 -2.98
CA GLN A 400 -17.03 13.97 -1.89
C GLN A 400 -16.85 15.40 -1.35
N LYS A 401 -17.91 15.96 -0.74
CA LYS A 401 -17.83 17.30 -0.14
C LYS A 401 -17.11 17.30 1.21
N ASN A 402 -17.27 16.22 1.99
CA ASN A 402 -16.68 16.02 3.31
C ASN A 402 -16.56 14.53 3.61
N TRP A 403 -15.64 14.17 4.49
CA TRP A 403 -15.58 12.84 5.11
C TRP A 403 -16.62 12.70 6.23
N THR A 404 -17.06 11.47 6.47
CA THR A 404 -17.80 11.09 7.69
C THR A 404 -16.87 11.14 8.90
N ASN A 405 -17.43 11.15 10.13
CA ASN A 405 -16.62 11.10 11.35
C ASN A 405 -15.73 9.85 11.40
N SER A 406 -16.24 8.69 10.96
CA SER A 406 -15.47 7.46 10.89
C SER A 406 -14.29 7.58 9.92
N GLN A 407 -14.52 8.16 8.74
CA GLN A 407 -13.45 8.44 7.78
C GLN A 407 -12.42 9.42 8.37
N CYS A 408 -12.85 10.52 9.01
CA CYS A 408 -11.93 11.45 9.67
C CYS A 408 -11.05 10.75 10.72
N ASN A 409 -11.64 9.93 11.58
CA ASN A 409 -10.91 9.18 12.61
C ASN A 409 -9.90 8.22 11.98
N LEU A 410 -10.29 7.50 10.94
CA LEU A 410 -9.40 6.58 10.21
C LEU A 410 -8.24 7.33 9.55
N ARG A 411 -8.50 8.47 8.89
CA ARG A 411 -7.45 9.28 8.25
C ARG A 411 -6.50 9.91 9.26
N GLU A 412 -7.03 10.41 10.38
CA GLU A 412 -6.21 10.92 11.49
C GLU A 412 -5.32 9.80 12.03
N LEU A 413 -5.88 8.61 12.31
CA LEU A 413 -5.12 7.45 12.78
C LEU A 413 -3.98 7.09 11.82
N ILE A 414 -4.30 6.91 10.53
CA ILE A 414 -3.31 6.51 9.52
C ILE A 414 -2.17 7.52 9.44
N VAL A 415 -2.47 8.82 9.41
CA VAL A 415 -1.44 9.87 9.33
C VAL A 415 -0.58 9.90 10.61
N ARG A 416 -1.19 9.74 11.79
CA ARG A 416 -0.45 9.66 13.06
C ARG A 416 0.46 8.43 13.11
N LEU A 417 -0.01 7.28 12.66
CA LEU A 417 0.80 6.06 12.60
C LEU A 417 1.90 6.15 11.54
N ALA A 418 1.60 6.71 10.36
CA ALA A 418 2.56 6.99 9.29
C ALA A 418 3.69 7.91 9.77
N SER A 419 3.43 8.83 10.71
CA SER A 419 4.45 9.72 11.28
C SER A 419 5.44 9.01 12.22
N LYS A 420 5.12 7.78 12.61
CA LYS A 420 5.92 6.91 13.50
C LYS A 420 6.66 5.80 12.74
N LEU A 421 6.40 5.63 11.45
CA LEU A 421 7.16 4.77 10.54
C LEU A 421 8.32 5.56 9.93
#